data_AF-A0A0F9TZA6-F1
#
_entry.id   AF-A0A0F9TZA6-F1
#
_cell.length_a   1.000
_cell.length_b   1.000
_cell.length_c   1.000
_cell.angle_alpha   90.00
_cell.angle_beta   90.00
_cell.angle_gamma   90.00
#
_symmetry.space_group_name_H-M   'P 1'
#
loop_
_entity.id
_entity.type
_entity.pdbx_description
1 polymer ?
#
loop_
_entity_poly.entity_id
_entity_poly.type
_entity_poly.pdbx_seq_one_letter_code
_entity_poly.pdbx_strand_id
1 'polypeptide(L)'
;MPRPLHFPLHPFLKYSFHPCTPRPPVHIGHMIRILPIVLAVLFGLAMYRFSAWRTAKELDEKSTELLDPALREMTSKLASALDLPRIKVHIYEVAPVNGLAAPDGRIFITRGFYDKFRSGAVTAEELASVIAHELGHVALGHSRRRMIDFSGQNAMRAALGMILGRIIPGVGVWIANMLASLLAARLSRGDEYEADAYAAALLTKAGIGIAPQISLFKKLEALTQSNHGTSPAWLLSHPKTADRISALTALKSAWDR
;
A
#
# COMPACT_ATOMS: atom_id res chain seq x y z
N MET A 1 15.47 34.83 105.28
CA MET A 1 16.18 35.14 104.03
C MET A 1 15.16 35.52 102.95
N PRO A 2 15.49 36.46 102.06
CA PRO A 2 14.55 37.26 101.27
C PRO A 2 13.98 36.55 100.03
N ARG A 3 12.83 37.06 99.54
CA ARG A 3 12.21 36.74 98.24
C ARG A 3 13.12 37.12 97.06
N PRO A 4 12.91 36.51 95.88
CA PRO A 4 12.95 37.26 94.63
C PRO A 4 11.60 37.24 93.91
N LEU A 5 11.18 38.44 93.49
CA LEU A 5 10.16 38.65 92.45
C LEU A 5 10.70 38.17 91.09
N HIS A 6 9.84 37.63 90.23
CA HIS A 6 10.08 37.68 88.79
C HIS A 6 8.80 38.00 88.01
N PHE A 7 8.96 38.99 87.13
CA PHE A 7 7.98 39.66 86.27
C PHE A 7 7.47 38.78 85.10
N PRO A 8 6.33 39.14 84.48
CA PRO A 8 5.66 38.35 83.45
C PRO A 8 6.27 38.56 82.05
N LEU A 9 6.26 37.54 81.21
CA LEU A 9 6.63 37.63 79.79
C LEU A 9 5.38 37.45 78.91
N HIS A 10 5.18 38.44 78.04
CA HIS A 10 4.14 38.54 77.01
C HIS A 10 4.24 37.43 75.94
N PRO A 11 3.14 37.17 75.21
CA PRO A 11 3.04 36.06 74.26
C PRO A 11 3.79 36.36 72.96
N PHE A 12 4.76 35.51 72.61
CA PHE A 12 5.39 35.55 71.29
C PHE A 12 4.41 35.07 70.22
N LEU A 13 4.16 35.93 69.23
CA LEU A 13 3.53 35.62 67.95
C LEU A 13 4.18 34.38 67.31
N LYS A 14 3.41 33.30 67.14
CA LYS A 14 3.78 32.20 66.24
C LYS A 14 3.50 32.64 64.80
N TYR A 15 4.53 33.12 64.11
CA TYR A 15 4.52 33.21 62.65
C TYR A 15 4.58 31.79 62.06
N SER A 16 3.48 31.30 61.50
CA SER A 16 3.45 30.05 60.73
C SER A 16 4.09 30.27 59.36
N PHE A 17 5.33 29.83 59.20
CA PHE A 17 5.96 29.65 57.89
C PHE A 17 5.18 28.61 57.10
N HIS A 18 4.53 29.02 56.00
CA HIS A 18 4.06 28.10 54.98
C HIS A 18 5.25 27.71 54.09
N PRO A 19 5.59 26.41 53.95
CA PRO A 19 6.61 26.00 53.00
C PRO A 19 6.09 26.23 51.58
N CYS A 20 6.77 27.09 50.83
CA CYS A 20 6.54 27.26 49.40
C CYS A 20 7.06 26.00 48.70
N THR A 21 6.17 25.07 48.36
CA THR A 21 6.53 23.89 47.56
C THR A 21 6.89 24.34 46.15
N PRO A 22 8.05 23.94 45.59
CA PRO A 22 8.38 24.25 44.20
C PRO A 22 7.33 23.61 43.28
N ARG A 23 6.75 24.40 42.37
CA ARG A 23 5.88 23.85 41.31
C ARG A 23 6.71 22.86 40.48
N PRO A 24 6.18 21.67 40.15
CA PRO A 24 6.88 20.75 39.25
C PRO A 24 7.09 21.43 37.89
N PRO A 25 8.21 21.18 37.18
CA PRO A 25 8.42 21.71 35.85
C PRO A 25 7.38 21.10 34.91
N VAL A 26 6.33 21.86 34.62
CA VAL A 26 5.34 21.49 33.62
C VAL A 26 5.98 21.76 32.25
N HIS A 27 6.01 20.73 31.39
CA HIS A 27 6.25 20.75 29.93
C HIS A 27 7.58 20.24 29.33
N ILE A 28 8.69 20.06 30.07
CA ILE A 28 9.95 19.58 29.43
C ILE A 28 9.94 18.07 29.15
N GLY A 29 9.29 17.26 30.02
CA GLY A 29 9.28 15.80 29.91
C GLY A 29 8.48 15.23 28.74
N HIS A 30 7.53 15.97 28.18
CA HIS A 30 6.72 15.53 27.03
C HIS A 30 7.46 15.74 25.70
N MET A 31 8.22 16.83 25.58
CA MET A 31 8.99 17.15 24.37
C MET A 31 10.05 16.08 24.07
N ILE A 32 10.74 15.57 25.10
CA ILE A 32 11.80 14.55 24.97
C ILE A 32 11.22 13.17 24.60
N ARG A 33 9.99 12.85 24.99
CA ARG A 33 9.33 11.58 24.63
C ARG A 33 8.77 11.57 23.21
N ILE A 34 8.34 12.73 22.70
CA ILE A 34 7.74 12.85 21.37
C ILE A 34 8.81 13.07 20.29
N LEU A 35 9.91 13.75 20.61
CA LEU A 35 11.01 14.03 19.68
C LEU A 35 11.57 12.79 18.94
N PRO A 36 11.88 11.64 19.59
CA PRO A 36 12.36 10.46 18.87
C PRO A 36 11.31 9.87 17.92
N ILE A 37 10.02 9.95 18.28
CA ILE A 37 8.92 9.49 17.41
C ILE A 37 8.81 10.43 16.20
N VAL A 38 8.86 11.74 16.42
CA VAL A 38 8.82 12.75 15.34
C VAL A 38 10.01 12.60 14.41
N LEU A 39 11.23 12.41 14.94
CA LEU A 39 12.42 12.16 14.14
C LEU A 39 12.31 10.87 13.34
N ALA A 40 11.79 9.78 13.92
CA ALA A 40 11.56 8.53 13.20
C ALA A 40 10.53 8.69 12.07
N VAL A 41 9.44 9.44 12.30
CA VAL A 41 8.43 9.75 11.27
C VAL A 41 9.04 10.62 10.16
N LEU A 42 9.79 11.66 10.51
CA LEU A 42 10.47 12.52 9.53
C LEU A 42 11.51 11.75 8.73
N PHE A 43 12.30 10.89 9.37
CA PHE A 43 13.25 10.01 8.70
C PHE A 43 12.55 9.03 7.76
N GLY A 44 11.44 8.42 8.19
CA GLY A 44 10.61 7.56 7.35
C GLY A 44 10.04 8.30 6.14
N LEU A 45 9.54 9.53 6.32
CA LEU A 45 9.08 10.39 5.22
C LEU A 45 10.21 10.77 4.27
N ALA A 46 11.41 11.07 4.78
CA ALA A 46 12.57 11.39 3.97
C ALA A 46 13.03 10.17 3.14
N MET A 47 13.14 9.00 3.75
CA MET A 47 13.45 7.75 3.07
C MET A 47 12.39 7.38 2.03
N TYR A 48 11.11 7.62 2.33
CA TYR A 48 10.02 7.45 1.36
C TYR A 48 10.20 8.35 0.14
N ARG A 49 10.43 9.66 0.35
CA ARG A 49 10.64 10.60 -0.76
C ARG A 49 11.87 10.22 -1.58
N PHE A 50 12.94 9.79 -0.93
CA PHE A 50 14.16 9.34 -1.60
C PHE A 50 13.93 8.05 -2.41
N SER A 51 13.24 7.06 -1.85
CA SER A 51 12.91 5.81 -2.54
C SER A 51 11.99 6.05 -3.74
N ALA A 52 10.92 6.83 -3.56
CA ALA A 52 9.99 7.18 -4.63
C ALA A 52 10.70 7.94 -5.75
N TRP A 53 11.57 8.90 -5.39
CA TRP A 53 12.40 9.63 -6.35
C TRP A 53 13.35 8.71 -7.12
N ARG A 54 14.04 7.79 -6.44
CA ARG A 54 14.96 6.83 -7.06
C ARG A 54 14.23 5.91 -8.04
N THR A 55 13.08 5.36 -7.63
CA THR A 55 12.26 4.50 -8.50
C THR A 55 11.70 5.28 -9.69
N ALA A 56 11.23 6.51 -9.48
CA ALA A 56 10.77 7.38 -10.57
C ALA A 56 11.90 7.65 -11.58
N LYS A 57 13.11 7.94 -11.09
CA LYS A 57 14.29 8.15 -11.95
C LYS A 57 14.67 6.90 -12.74
N GLU A 58 14.66 5.73 -12.12
CA GLU A 58 14.93 4.46 -12.81
C GLU A 58 13.87 4.16 -13.88
N LEU A 59 12.60 4.41 -13.58
CA LEU A 59 11.51 4.27 -14.56
C LEU A 59 11.66 5.27 -15.70
N ASP A 60 12.04 6.52 -15.43
CA ASP A 60 12.29 7.53 -16.46
C ASP A 60 13.42 7.10 -17.41
N GLU A 61 14.50 6.53 -16.87
CA GLU A 61 15.66 6.08 -17.64
C GLU A 61 15.38 4.81 -18.47
N LYS A 62 14.52 3.93 -17.97
CA LYS A 62 14.27 2.59 -18.56
C LYS A 62 12.90 2.43 -19.21
N SER A 63 12.16 3.52 -19.40
CA SER A 63 10.85 3.46 -20.03
C SER A 63 10.73 4.36 -21.24
N THR A 64 9.96 3.87 -22.21
CA THR A 64 9.57 4.63 -23.40
C THR A 64 8.06 4.76 -23.43
N GLU A 65 7.56 5.93 -23.85
CA GLU A 65 6.10 6.07 -24.01
C GLU A 65 5.61 5.10 -25.09
N LEU A 66 4.56 4.34 -24.78
CA LEU A 66 3.98 3.38 -25.69
C LEU A 66 3.17 4.13 -26.76
N LEU A 67 3.64 4.06 -28.01
CA LEU A 67 3.03 4.71 -29.17
C LEU A 67 2.46 3.69 -30.18
N ASP A 68 1.87 2.60 -29.71
CA ASP A 68 1.20 1.63 -30.58
C ASP A 68 -0.23 2.09 -30.92
N PRO A 69 -0.65 2.13 -32.20
CA PRO A 69 -1.97 2.62 -32.59
C PRO A 69 -3.14 1.87 -31.96
N ALA A 70 -3.06 0.54 -31.83
CA ALA A 70 -4.15 -0.26 -31.27
C ALA A 70 -4.28 -0.03 -29.76
N LEU A 71 -3.15 0.07 -29.06
CA LEU A 71 -3.14 0.37 -27.62
C LEU A 71 -3.49 1.84 -27.35
N ARG A 72 -3.19 2.74 -28.29
CA ARG A 72 -3.64 4.13 -28.25
C ARG A 72 -5.16 4.23 -28.35
N GLU A 73 -5.81 3.44 -29.19
CA GLU A 73 -7.27 3.39 -29.26
C GLU A 73 -7.86 2.94 -27.91
N MET A 74 -7.35 1.84 -27.35
CA MET A 74 -7.83 1.32 -26.06
C MET A 74 -7.63 2.31 -24.92
N THR A 75 -6.43 2.89 -24.80
CA THR A 75 -6.14 3.90 -23.78
C THR A 75 -6.97 5.16 -23.96
N SER A 76 -7.32 5.54 -25.19
CA SER A 76 -8.25 6.65 -25.46
C SER A 76 -9.67 6.33 -25.00
N LYS A 77 -10.17 5.11 -25.21
CA LYS A 77 -11.49 4.67 -24.72
C LYS A 77 -11.53 4.72 -23.18
N LEU A 78 -10.50 4.21 -22.52
CA LEU A 78 -10.36 4.27 -21.07
C LEU A 78 -10.27 5.72 -20.56
N ALA A 79 -9.51 6.58 -21.23
CA ALA A 79 -9.36 7.99 -20.85
C ALA A 79 -10.69 8.73 -20.97
N SER A 80 -11.42 8.52 -22.07
CA SER A 80 -12.75 9.08 -22.26
C SER A 80 -13.74 8.58 -21.20
N ALA A 81 -13.67 7.32 -20.81
CA ALA A 81 -14.52 6.77 -19.75
C ALA A 81 -14.20 7.36 -18.36
N LEU A 82 -13.01 7.90 -18.16
CA LEU A 82 -12.60 8.55 -16.90
C LEU A 82 -12.63 10.08 -16.97
N ASP A 83 -13.11 10.67 -18.07
CA ASP A 83 -13.07 12.11 -18.33
C ASP A 83 -11.64 12.70 -18.21
N LEU A 84 -10.64 11.90 -18.60
CA LEU A 84 -9.23 12.27 -18.60
C LEU A 84 -8.76 12.68 -19.99
N PRO A 85 -7.87 13.68 -20.12
CA PRO A 85 -7.36 14.10 -21.43
C PRO A 85 -6.51 13.02 -22.10
N ARG A 86 -5.74 12.25 -21.31
CA ARG A 86 -4.90 11.16 -21.79
C ARG A 86 -4.48 10.25 -20.64
N ILE A 87 -4.45 8.95 -20.90
CA ILE A 87 -3.77 7.97 -20.06
C ILE A 87 -2.41 7.67 -20.71
N LYS A 88 -1.32 7.99 -20.01
CA LYS A 88 0.04 7.71 -20.49
C LYS A 88 0.46 6.33 -20.02
N VAL A 89 0.77 5.46 -20.98
CA VAL A 89 1.30 4.12 -20.73
C VAL A 89 2.72 4.07 -21.25
N HIS A 90 3.62 3.48 -20.46
CA HIS A 90 5.02 3.34 -20.82
C HIS A 90 5.39 1.86 -20.95
N ILE A 91 6.37 1.57 -21.79
CA ILE A 91 7.01 0.27 -21.85
C ILE A 91 8.18 0.27 -20.89
N TYR A 92 8.21 -0.68 -19.96
CA TYR A 92 9.39 -0.96 -19.16
C TYR A 92 10.22 -2.07 -19.83
N GLU A 93 11.48 -1.77 -20.17
CA GLU A 93 12.35 -2.65 -20.97
C GLU A 93 12.88 -3.86 -20.17
N VAL A 94 11.97 -4.75 -19.77
CA VAL A 94 12.26 -6.01 -19.09
C VAL A 94 11.53 -7.18 -19.73
N ALA A 95 12.20 -8.34 -19.78
CA ALA A 95 11.69 -9.55 -20.43
C ALA A 95 10.48 -10.22 -19.74
N PRO A 96 10.33 -10.22 -18.40
CA PRO A 96 9.20 -10.87 -17.75
C PRO A 96 7.86 -10.21 -18.11
N VAL A 97 6.81 -11.01 -18.28
CA VAL A 97 5.44 -10.52 -18.53
C VAL A 97 4.85 -9.91 -17.25
N ASN A 98 4.70 -8.59 -17.21
CA ASN A 98 4.16 -7.84 -16.07
C ASN A 98 3.55 -6.49 -16.49
N GLY A 99 2.85 -5.85 -15.56
CA GLY A 99 2.37 -4.48 -15.59
C GLY A 99 2.49 -3.90 -14.18
N LEU A 100 2.68 -2.59 -14.08
CA LEU A 100 2.81 -1.93 -12.78
C LEU A 100 2.39 -0.46 -12.85
N ALA A 101 1.67 -0.02 -11.83
CA ALA A 101 1.44 1.38 -11.56
C ALA A 101 2.54 1.95 -10.63
N ALA A 102 3.20 3.01 -11.07
CA ALA A 102 4.12 3.74 -10.22
C ALA A 102 3.38 4.62 -9.20
N PRO A 103 4.03 4.97 -8.07
CA PRO A 103 3.42 5.83 -7.04
C PRO A 103 3.00 7.22 -7.53
N ASP A 104 3.56 7.69 -8.65
CA ASP A 104 3.21 8.95 -9.30
C ASP A 104 2.01 8.84 -10.26
N GLY A 105 1.36 7.67 -10.32
CA GLY A 105 0.17 7.40 -11.13
C GLY A 105 0.46 7.01 -12.57
N ARG A 106 1.74 6.88 -12.97
CA ARG A 106 2.10 6.38 -14.30
C ARG A 106 1.90 4.87 -14.40
N ILE A 107 1.40 4.42 -15.55
CA ILE A 107 1.18 3.00 -15.85
C ILE A 107 2.31 2.49 -16.75
N PHE A 108 2.84 1.33 -16.41
CA PHE A 108 3.91 0.67 -17.14
C PHE A 108 3.51 -0.76 -17.51
N ILE A 109 3.89 -1.17 -18.71
CA ILE A 109 3.74 -2.53 -19.23
C ILE A 109 5.13 -3.02 -19.59
N THR A 110 5.48 -4.26 -19.27
CA THR A 110 6.81 -4.75 -19.61
C THR A 110 6.98 -5.05 -21.09
N ARG A 111 8.23 -5.03 -21.58
CA ARG A 111 8.57 -5.40 -22.95
C ARG A 111 8.03 -6.78 -23.30
N GLY A 112 8.21 -7.76 -22.41
CA GLY A 112 7.72 -9.12 -22.63
C GLY A 112 6.20 -9.20 -22.79
N PHE A 113 5.42 -8.36 -22.12
CA PHE A 113 3.97 -8.39 -22.29
C PHE A 113 3.53 -7.79 -23.62
N TYR A 114 4.21 -6.72 -24.04
CA TYR A 114 4.02 -6.16 -25.38
C TYR A 114 4.46 -7.12 -26.48
N ASP A 115 5.51 -7.92 -26.28
CA ASP A 115 5.92 -8.93 -27.27
C ASP A 115 4.84 -10.01 -27.45
N LYS A 116 4.14 -10.38 -26.37
CA LYS A 116 2.95 -11.26 -26.46
C LYS A 116 1.79 -10.60 -27.20
N PHE A 117 1.62 -9.28 -27.05
CA PHE A 117 0.67 -8.52 -27.85
C PHE A 117 1.06 -8.53 -29.34
N ARG A 118 2.33 -8.22 -29.65
CA ARG A 118 2.85 -8.21 -31.03
C ARG A 118 2.81 -9.57 -31.71
N SER A 119 2.95 -10.66 -30.94
CA SER A 119 2.83 -12.02 -31.46
C SER A 119 1.38 -12.50 -31.60
N GLY A 120 0.38 -11.68 -31.26
CA GLY A 120 -1.04 -12.04 -31.28
C GLY A 120 -1.46 -13.00 -30.17
N ALA A 121 -0.58 -13.30 -29.20
CA ALA A 121 -0.94 -14.13 -28.05
C ALA A 121 -1.88 -13.38 -27.08
N VAL A 122 -1.74 -12.06 -27.02
CA VAL A 122 -2.57 -11.15 -26.21
C VAL A 122 -3.19 -10.10 -27.13
N THR A 123 -4.49 -9.80 -26.98
CA THR A 123 -5.16 -8.76 -27.79
C THR A 123 -5.01 -7.37 -27.17
N ALA A 124 -5.36 -6.33 -27.93
CA ALA A 124 -5.32 -4.96 -27.42
C ALA A 124 -6.29 -4.76 -26.24
N GLU A 125 -7.48 -5.39 -26.29
CA GLU A 125 -8.50 -5.35 -25.24
C GLU A 125 -8.05 -6.10 -23.98
N GLU A 126 -7.36 -7.23 -24.15
CA GLU A 126 -6.75 -7.96 -23.03
C GLU A 126 -5.68 -7.09 -22.36
N LEU A 127 -4.85 -6.40 -23.14
CA LEU A 127 -3.86 -5.49 -22.57
C LEU A 127 -4.51 -4.23 -21.95
N ALA A 128 -5.63 -3.77 -22.49
CA ALA A 128 -6.45 -2.73 -21.88
C ALA A 128 -6.99 -3.14 -20.50
N SER A 129 -7.30 -4.43 -20.31
CA SER A 129 -7.74 -4.95 -19.01
C SER A 129 -6.66 -4.87 -17.93
N VAL A 130 -5.39 -5.06 -18.31
CA VAL A 130 -4.22 -4.89 -17.42
C VAL A 130 -4.09 -3.43 -17.02
N ILE A 131 -4.19 -2.52 -17.99
CA ILE A 131 -4.12 -1.07 -17.74
C ILE A 131 -5.26 -0.64 -16.81
N ALA A 132 -6.49 -1.13 -17.05
CA ALA A 132 -7.64 -0.84 -16.21
C ALA A 132 -7.49 -1.38 -14.78
N HIS A 133 -6.89 -2.56 -14.61
CA HIS A 133 -6.55 -3.15 -13.31
C HIS A 133 -5.54 -2.29 -12.54
N GLU A 134 -4.45 -1.89 -13.19
CA GLU A 134 -3.44 -1.02 -12.59
C GLU A 134 -4.02 0.36 -12.22
N LEU A 135 -4.88 0.92 -13.07
CA LEU A 135 -5.63 2.14 -12.74
C LEU A 135 -6.53 1.95 -11.51
N GLY A 136 -7.12 0.77 -11.33
CA GLY A 136 -7.88 0.43 -10.12
C GLY A 136 -7.02 0.50 -8.86
N HIS A 137 -5.81 -0.06 -8.89
CA HIS A 137 -4.86 0.06 -7.77
C HIS A 137 -4.50 1.51 -7.44
N VAL A 138 -4.34 2.36 -8.46
CA VAL A 138 -4.06 3.79 -8.27
C VAL A 138 -5.29 4.52 -7.71
N ALA A 139 -6.45 4.35 -8.34
CA ALA A 139 -7.69 5.05 -7.98
C ALA A 139 -8.14 4.74 -6.54
N LEU A 140 -7.98 3.48 -6.13
CA LEU A 140 -8.32 3.01 -4.79
C LEU A 140 -7.17 3.21 -3.78
N GLY A 141 -6.03 3.75 -4.21
CA GLY A 141 -4.90 4.03 -3.33
C GLY A 141 -4.30 2.78 -2.67
N HIS A 142 -4.36 1.61 -3.30
CA HIS A 142 -3.81 0.35 -2.77
C HIS A 142 -2.31 0.48 -2.48
N SER A 143 -1.54 1.08 -3.39
CA SER A 143 -0.10 1.31 -3.19
C SER A 143 0.18 2.20 -1.96
N ARG A 144 -0.63 3.24 -1.76
CA ARG A 144 -0.52 4.13 -0.60
C ARG A 144 -0.89 3.40 0.70
N ARG A 145 -1.97 2.61 0.70
CA ARG A 145 -2.41 1.79 1.84
C ARG A 145 -1.35 0.77 2.23
N ARG A 146 -0.85 -0.04 1.29
CA ARG A 146 0.22 -1.03 1.54
C ARG A 146 1.48 -0.41 2.15
N MET A 147 1.87 0.78 1.73
CA MET A 147 3.04 1.47 2.29
C MET A 147 2.80 1.97 3.72
N ILE A 148 1.63 2.57 3.99
CA ILE A 148 1.24 2.98 5.35
C ILE A 148 1.16 1.75 6.25
N ASP A 149 0.51 0.70 5.78
CA ASP A 149 0.35 -0.55 6.49
C ASP A 149 1.69 -1.23 6.74
N PHE A 150 2.71 -1.09 5.89
CA PHE A 150 4.04 -1.63 6.17
C PHE A 150 4.65 -1.00 7.44
N SER A 151 4.50 0.32 7.61
CA SER A 151 4.96 1.02 8.82
C SER A 151 4.12 0.64 10.07
N GLY A 152 2.80 0.56 9.91
CA GLY A 152 1.88 0.14 10.97
C GLY A 152 2.04 -1.33 11.36
N GLN A 153 2.29 -2.22 10.39
CA GLN A 153 2.53 -3.64 10.60
C GLN A 153 3.85 -3.88 11.33
N ASN A 154 4.91 -3.12 11.06
CA ASN A 154 6.15 -3.23 11.81
C ASN A 154 5.97 -2.78 13.28
N ALA A 155 5.23 -1.69 13.52
CA ALA A 155 4.87 -1.27 14.86
C ALA A 155 3.96 -2.29 15.58
N MET A 156 2.96 -2.84 14.89
CA MET A 156 2.07 -3.88 15.41
C MET A 156 2.81 -5.18 15.69
N ARG A 157 3.70 -5.62 14.80
CA ARG A 157 4.58 -6.80 14.99
C ARG A 157 5.51 -6.59 16.17
N ALA A 158 6.07 -5.39 16.34
CA ALA A 158 6.89 -5.07 17.50
C ALA A 158 6.06 -5.11 18.80
N ALA A 159 4.85 -4.53 18.80
CA ALA A 159 3.94 -4.56 19.94
C ALA A 159 3.48 -5.98 20.31
N LEU A 160 3.01 -6.76 19.32
CA LEU A 160 2.64 -8.17 19.49
C LEU A 160 3.83 -9.02 19.91
N GLY A 161 5.01 -8.78 19.34
CA GLY A 161 6.26 -9.45 19.72
C GLY A 161 6.67 -9.16 21.17
N MET A 162 6.49 -7.92 21.64
CA MET A 162 6.74 -7.56 23.05
C MET A 162 5.74 -8.22 24.01
N ILE A 163 4.45 -8.24 23.65
CA ILE A 163 3.39 -8.83 24.50
C ILE A 163 3.52 -10.36 24.50
N LEU A 164 3.52 -10.99 23.32
CA LEU A 164 3.56 -12.43 23.17
C LEU A 164 4.93 -13.01 23.54
N GLY A 165 6.03 -12.28 23.32
CA GLY A 165 7.36 -12.69 23.79
C GLY A 165 7.49 -12.72 25.31
N ARG A 166 6.66 -11.95 26.03
CA ARG A 166 6.59 -11.98 27.50
C ARG A 166 5.70 -13.13 28.02
N ILE A 167 4.68 -13.52 27.26
CA ILE A 167 3.74 -14.60 27.63
C ILE A 167 4.29 -15.97 27.21
N ILE A 168 4.86 -16.07 26.00
CA ILE A 168 5.39 -17.30 25.40
C ILE A 168 6.78 -17.00 24.79
N PRO A 169 7.85 -17.06 25.60
CA PRO A 169 9.21 -16.79 25.14
C PRO A 169 9.61 -17.69 23.96
N GLY A 170 10.27 -17.12 22.95
CA GLY A 170 10.74 -17.85 21.75
C GLY A 170 9.66 -18.11 20.69
N VAL A 171 8.44 -18.50 21.07
CA VAL A 171 7.36 -18.88 20.12
C VAL A 171 6.41 -17.71 19.82
N GLY A 172 6.21 -16.79 20.77
CA GLY A 172 5.28 -15.66 20.61
C GLY A 172 5.58 -14.73 19.43
N VAL A 173 6.86 -14.49 19.15
CA VAL A 173 7.31 -13.68 17.99
C VAL A 173 7.01 -14.40 16.68
N TRP A 174 7.17 -15.72 16.63
CA TRP A 174 6.86 -16.52 15.44
C TRP A 174 5.36 -16.51 15.14
N ILE A 175 4.52 -16.69 16.16
CA ILE A 175 3.05 -16.60 16.03
C ILE A 175 2.61 -15.20 15.57
N ALA A 176 3.19 -14.15 16.16
CA ALA A 176 2.90 -12.76 15.75
C ALA A 176 3.22 -12.52 14.28
N ASN A 177 4.38 -12.99 13.82
CA ASN A 177 4.80 -12.87 12.42
C ASN A 177 3.88 -13.66 11.48
N MET A 178 3.46 -14.87 11.88
CA MET A 178 2.53 -15.68 11.11
C MET A 178 1.18 -14.98 10.95
N LEU A 179 0.58 -14.51 12.05
CA LEU A 179 -0.70 -13.81 12.02
C LEU A 179 -0.64 -12.51 11.21
N ALA A 180 0.42 -11.72 11.38
CA ALA A 180 0.60 -10.49 10.61
C ALA A 180 0.76 -10.78 9.11
N SER A 181 1.46 -11.87 8.75
CA SER A 181 1.62 -12.28 7.35
C SER A 181 0.31 -12.79 6.73
N LEU A 182 -0.50 -13.54 7.50
CA LEU A 182 -1.83 -13.98 7.05
C LEU A 182 -2.78 -12.79 6.83
N LEU A 183 -2.76 -11.82 7.73
CA LEU A 183 -3.55 -10.60 7.59
C LEU A 183 -3.12 -9.79 6.36
N ALA A 184 -1.81 -9.57 6.19
CA ALA A 184 -1.27 -8.89 5.02
C ALA A 184 -1.66 -9.60 3.71
N ALA A 185 -1.59 -10.94 3.68
CA ALA A 185 -2.02 -11.72 2.53
C ALA A 185 -3.52 -11.62 2.26
N ARG A 186 -4.36 -11.56 3.30
CA ARG A 186 -5.81 -11.37 3.15
C ARG A 186 -6.17 -9.98 2.64
N LEU A 187 -5.53 -8.94 3.18
CA LEU A 187 -5.72 -7.55 2.72
C LEU A 187 -5.27 -7.40 1.27
N SER A 188 -4.12 -7.96 0.92
CA SER A 188 -3.62 -8.01 -0.47
C SER A 188 -4.61 -8.69 -1.42
N ARG A 189 -5.21 -9.82 -1.03
CA ARG A 189 -6.28 -10.44 -1.84
C ARG A 189 -7.51 -9.54 -1.99
N GLY A 190 -7.88 -8.80 -0.95
CA GLY A 190 -8.98 -7.81 -1.02
C GLY A 190 -8.71 -6.73 -2.07
N ASP A 191 -7.51 -6.14 -2.05
CA ASP A 191 -7.09 -5.13 -3.03
C ASP A 191 -7.22 -5.63 -4.47
N GLU A 192 -6.91 -6.90 -4.72
CA GLU A 192 -7.03 -7.51 -6.05
C GLU A 192 -8.49 -7.63 -6.53
N TYR A 193 -9.43 -8.02 -5.66
CA TYR A 193 -10.86 -8.06 -6.01
C TYR A 193 -11.42 -6.67 -6.24
N GLU A 194 -11.01 -5.69 -5.44
CA GLU A 194 -11.43 -4.29 -5.62
C GLU A 194 -10.90 -3.73 -6.95
N ALA A 195 -9.62 -4.00 -7.27
CA ALA A 195 -9.02 -3.61 -8.54
C ALA A 195 -9.67 -4.32 -9.74
N ASP A 196 -10.00 -5.61 -9.61
CA ASP A 196 -10.70 -6.38 -10.65
C ASP A 196 -12.08 -5.80 -10.94
N ALA A 197 -12.86 -5.50 -9.89
CA ALA A 197 -14.20 -4.94 -10.02
C ALA A 197 -14.15 -3.53 -10.63
N TYR A 198 -13.17 -2.71 -10.23
CA TYR A 198 -12.93 -1.40 -10.82
C TYR A 198 -12.59 -1.54 -12.32
N ALA A 199 -11.68 -2.44 -12.67
CA ALA A 199 -11.30 -2.68 -14.05
C ALA A 199 -12.48 -3.14 -14.89
N ALA A 200 -13.28 -4.08 -14.38
CA ALA A 200 -14.49 -4.57 -15.05
C ALA A 200 -15.49 -3.44 -15.31
N ALA A 201 -15.71 -2.56 -14.33
CA ALA A 201 -16.61 -1.42 -14.46
C ALA A 201 -16.08 -0.40 -15.48
N LEU A 202 -14.78 -0.10 -15.43
CA LEU A 202 -14.14 0.82 -16.35
C LEU A 202 -14.14 0.30 -17.79
N LEU A 203 -13.78 -0.97 -18.00
CA LEU A 203 -13.81 -1.62 -19.32
C LEU A 203 -15.23 -1.63 -19.90
N THR A 204 -16.24 -1.86 -19.06
CA THR A 204 -17.64 -1.83 -19.47
C THR A 204 -18.07 -0.42 -19.84
N LYS A 205 -17.75 0.59 -19.00
CA LYS A 205 -18.01 2.01 -19.30
C LYS A 205 -17.31 2.47 -20.58
N ALA A 206 -16.13 1.95 -20.87
CA ALA A 206 -15.34 2.24 -22.07
C ALA A 206 -15.82 1.48 -23.34
N GLY A 207 -16.87 0.66 -23.24
CA GLY A 207 -17.40 -0.13 -24.36
C GLY A 207 -16.53 -1.32 -24.78
N ILE A 208 -15.56 -1.72 -23.96
CA ILE A 208 -14.68 -2.87 -24.19
C ILE A 208 -15.30 -4.16 -23.60
N GLY A 209 -15.95 -4.03 -22.44
CA GLY A 209 -16.57 -5.14 -21.72
C GLY A 209 -15.58 -5.97 -20.89
N ILE A 210 -16.12 -6.91 -20.11
CA ILE A 210 -15.35 -7.70 -19.11
C ILE A 210 -14.65 -8.91 -19.73
N ALA A 211 -15.14 -9.40 -20.88
CA ALA A 211 -14.65 -10.64 -21.49
C ALA A 211 -13.12 -10.68 -21.72
N PRO A 212 -12.45 -9.59 -22.14
CA PRO A 212 -10.99 -9.57 -22.29
C PRO A 212 -10.24 -9.80 -20.98
N GLN A 213 -10.74 -9.26 -19.85
CA GLN A 213 -10.12 -9.47 -18.54
C GLN A 213 -10.17 -10.95 -18.12
N ILE A 214 -11.32 -11.60 -18.30
CA ILE A 214 -11.49 -13.03 -18.03
C ILE A 214 -10.62 -13.87 -18.98
N SER A 215 -10.58 -13.52 -20.26
CA SER A 215 -9.75 -14.20 -21.27
C SER A 215 -8.27 -14.14 -20.90
N LEU A 216 -7.77 -12.96 -20.54
CA LEU A 216 -6.39 -12.77 -20.14
C LEU A 216 -6.02 -13.63 -18.92
N PHE A 217 -6.87 -13.66 -17.89
CA PHE A 217 -6.62 -14.51 -16.72
C PHE A 217 -6.50 -15.98 -17.10
N LYS A 218 -7.35 -16.48 -18.00
CA LYS A 218 -7.24 -17.87 -18.51
C LYS A 218 -5.93 -18.08 -19.26
N LYS A 219 -5.51 -17.14 -20.11
CA LYS A 219 -4.24 -17.22 -20.85
C LYS A 219 -3.01 -17.23 -19.93
N LEU A 220 -3.00 -16.39 -18.89
CA LEU A 220 -1.89 -16.33 -17.92
C LEU A 220 -1.75 -17.64 -17.13
N GLU A 221 -2.87 -18.30 -16.80
CA GLU A 221 -2.85 -19.62 -16.17
C GLU A 221 -2.31 -20.70 -17.12
N ALA A 222 -2.76 -20.71 -18.37
CA ALA A 222 -2.24 -21.63 -19.38
C ALA A 222 -0.72 -21.44 -19.59
N LEU A 223 -0.24 -20.19 -19.58
CA LEU A 223 1.20 -19.88 -19.67
C LEU A 223 1.97 -20.47 -18.49
N THR A 224 1.42 -20.41 -17.27
CA THR A 224 2.03 -20.99 -16.07
C THR A 224 2.19 -22.51 -16.18
N GLN A 225 1.14 -23.17 -16.67
CA GLN A 225 1.14 -24.63 -16.88
C GLN A 225 2.15 -25.05 -17.96
N SER A 226 2.25 -24.27 -19.05
CA SER A 226 3.16 -24.55 -20.16
C SER A 226 4.64 -24.30 -19.83
N ASN A 227 4.93 -23.45 -18.85
CA ASN A 227 6.29 -23.00 -18.54
C ASN A 227 6.93 -23.77 -17.37
N HIS A 228 6.64 -25.08 -17.29
CA HIS A 228 7.12 -25.99 -16.23
C HIS A 228 6.82 -25.49 -14.80
N GLY A 229 5.67 -24.82 -14.61
CA GLY A 229 5.27 -24.25 -13.32
C GLY A 229 5.88 -22.88 -13.01
N THR A 230 6.71 -22.31 -13.89
CA THR A 230 7.24 -20.95 -13.72
C THR A 230 6.15 -19.94 -14.07
N SER A 231 5.53 -19.37 -13.03
CA SER A 231 4.46 -18.37 -13.17
C SER A 231 4.99 -17.07 -13.80
N PRO A 232 4.23 -16.42 -14.70
CA PRO A 232 4.53 -15.06 -15.17
C PRO A 232 4.73 -14.10 -14.01
N ALA A 233 5.59 -13.08 -14.18
CA ALA A 233 5.85 -12.09 -13.14
C ALA A 233 4.56 -11.38 -12.67
N TRP A 234 3.61 -11.15 -13.58
CA TRP A 234 2.27 -10.68 -13.24
C TRP A 234 1.56 -11.55 -12.21
N LEU A 235 1.63 -12.88 -12.31
CA LEU A 235 0.98 -13.78 -11.34
C LEU A 235 1.71 -13.84 -9.99
N LEU A 236 2.99 -13.43 -9.95
CA LEU A 236 3.75 -13.31 -8.71
C LEU A 236 3.37 -12.04 -7.95
N SER A 237 3.15 -10.92 -8.66
CA SER A 237 2.70 -9.66 -8.05
C SER A 237 1.18 -9.60 -7.84
N HIS A 238 0.41 -10.25 -8.72
CA HIS A 238 -1.05 -10.35 -8.70
C HIS A 238 -1.47 -11.81 -8.76
N PRO A 239 -1.50 -12.51 -7.61
CA PRO A 239 -1.89 -13.90 -7.56
C PRO A 239 -3.28 -14.08 -8.19
N LYS A 240 -3.33 -14.88 -9.26
CA LYS A 240 -4.61 -15.31 -9.83
C LYS A 240 -5.21 -16.35 -8.91
N THR A 241 -6.49 -16.21 -8.64
CA THR A 241 -7.30 -17.26 -8.03
C THR A 241 -8.43 -17.62 -8.99
N ALA A 242 -8.82 -18.90 -9.04
CA ALA A 242 -10.03 -19.31 -9.76
C ALA A 242 -11.26 -18.51 -9.27
N ASP A 243 -11.25 -18.14 -7.99
CA ASP A 243 -12.25 -17.30 -7.35
C ASP A 243 -12.38 -15.90 -7.98
N ARG A 244 -11.28 -15.26 -8.41
CA ARG A 244 -11.32 -13.96 -9.11
C ARG A 244 -12.05 -14.06 -10.46
N ILE A 245 -11.79 -15.12 -11.24
CA ILE A 245 -12.55 -15.38 -12.47
C ILE A 245 -14.03 -15.62 -12.15
N SER A 246 -14.32 -16.39 -11.12
CA SER A 246 -15.69 -16.67 -10.68
C SER A 246 -16.43 -15.39 -10.30
N ALA A 247 -15.77 -14.51 -9.54
CA ALA A 247 -16.31 -13.21 -9.15
C ALA A 247 -16.58 -12.31 -10.35
N LEU A 248 -15.64 -12.22 -11.30
CA LEU A 248 -15.83 -11.46 -12.56
C LEU A 248 -16.98 -12.02 -13.41
N THR A 249 -17.11 -13.35 -13.45
CA THR A 249 -18.19 -14.02 -14.20
C THR A 249 -19.54 -13.73 -13.55
N ALA A 250 -19.63 -13.78 -12.22
CA ALA A 250 -20.84 -13.41 -11.48
C ALA A 250 -21.20 -11.94 -11.67
N LEU A 251 -20.21 -11.04 -11.65
CA LEU A 251 -20.36 -9.62 -11.92
C LEU A 251 -20.94 -9.38 -13.32
N LYS A 252 -20.38 -10.05 -14.34
CA LYS A 252 -20.87 -9.98 -15.72
C LYS A 252 -22.35 -10.39 -15.81
N SER A 253 -22.68 -11.57 -15.27
CA SER A 253 -24.06 -12.08 -15.28
C SER A 253 -25.04 -11.16 -14.53
N ALA A 254 -24.57 -10.40 -13.54
CA ALA A 254 -25.40 -9.45 -12.82
C ALA A 254 -25.72 -8.20 -13.66
N TRP A 255 -24.81 -7.75 -14.53
CA TRP A 255 -25.02 -6.58 -15.40
C TRP A 255 -25.75 -6.91 -16.71
N ASP A 256 -25.73 -8.16 -17.15
CA ASP A 256 -26.47 -8.61 -18.33
C ASP A 256 -27.98 -8.81 -18.07
N ARG A 257 -28.44 -8.66 -16.81
CA ARG A 257 -29.86 -8.77 -16.41
C ARG A 257 -30.52 -7.40 -16.34
#